data_AF-A0A8T4CHV7-F1
#
_entry.id   AF-A0A8T4CHV7-F1
#
_cell.length_a   1.000
_cell.length_b   1.000
_cell.length_c   1.000
_cell.angle_alpha   90.00
_cell.angle_beta   90.00
_cell.angle_gamma   90.00
#
_symmetry.space_group_name_H-M   'P 1'
#
loop_
_entity.id
_entity.type
_entity.pdbx_description
1 polymer ?
#
loop_
_entity_poly.entity_id
_entity_poly.type
_entity_poly.pdbx_seq_one_letter_code
_entity_poly.pdbx_strand_id
1 'polypeptide(L)'
;MVRQRAEADARTYGYHLNPDPEFLQSLLEGLKRNEERYGYPSCPCRLASGKFEFDRDIICPCDYRDPDVAEFGACYCALYVRKDIAEGNTELKPVPERRPLEKQSKAYNIAAISPEAKAGAQGKPAAAAKEEVKEVSKITPKLWYCKQCGYVVFRDEPPYTCPICKAKRELFAEITTRINFIG
;
A
#
# COMPACT_ATOMS: atom_id res chain seq x y z
N MET A 1 16.43 -10.82 2.74
CA MET A 1 15.03 -10.91 3.23
C MET A 1 14.01 -10.35 2.24
N VAL A 2 14.08 -9.06 1.86
CA VAL A 2 13.06 -8.42 0.97
C VAL A 2 12.82 -9.19 -0.33
N ARG A 3 13.88 -9.56 -1.05
CA ARG A 3 13.80 -10.37 -2.28
C ARG A 3 13.05 -11.69 -2.07
N GLN A 4 13.45 -12.47 -1.07
CA GLN A 4 12.81 -13.76 -0.77
C GLN A 4 11.32 -13.60 -0.43
N ARG A 5 10.94 -12.54 0.30
CA ARG A 5 9.54 -12.21 0.59
C ARG A 5 8.76 -11.92 -0.69
N ALA A 6 9.31 -11.07 -1.57
CA ALA A 6 8.66 -10.72 -2.84
C ALA A 6 8.52 -11.94 -3.77
N GLU A 7 9.57 -12.76 -3.87
CA GLU A 7 9.54 -13.99 -4.66
C GLU A 7 8.56 -15.03 -4.09
N ALA A 8 8.49 -15.18 -2.77
CA ALA A 8 7.56 -16.11 -2.13
C ALA A 8 6.10 -15.69 -2.35
N ASP A 9 5.81 -14.39 -2.20
CA ASP A 9 4.50 -13.83 -2.50
C ASP A 9 4.14 -14.03 -3.99
N ALA A 10 5.07 -13.71 -4.90
CA ALA A 10 4.86 -13.88 -6.33
C ALA A 10 4.53 -15.34 -6.69
N ARG A 11 5.33 -16.29 -6.19
CA ARG A 11 5.08 -17.74 -6.39
C ARG A 11 3.74 -18.19 -5.82
N THR A 12 3.38 -17.72 -4.62
CA THR A 12 2.15 -18.14 -3.94
C THR A 12 0.91 -17.72 -4.72
N TYR A 13 0.95 -16.55 -5.35
CA TYR A 13 -0.22 -15.96 -6.01
C TYR A 13 -0.14 -15.95 -7.54
N GLY A 14 0.86 -16.62 -8.14
CA GLY A 14 0.99 -16.74 -9.59
C GLY A 14 1.45 -15.46 -10.29
N TYR A 15 2.15 -14.58 -9.58
CA TYR A 15 2.80 -13.41 -10.17
C TYR A 15 4.27 -13.71 -10.51
N HIS A 16 4.84 -12.83 -11.32
CA HIS A 16 6.27 -12.81 -11.62
C HIS A 16 6.85 -11.49 -11.15
N LEU A 17 8.16 -11.47 -10.84
CA LEU A 17 8.86 -10.22 -10.60
C LEU A 17 9.30 -9.61 -11.93
N ASN A 18 9.52 -8.29 -11.93
CA ASN A 18 10.00 -7.57 -13.11
C ASN A 18 11.23 -8.28 -13.73
N PRO A 19 11.25 -8.51 -15.06
CA PRO A 19 12.33 -9.25 -15.71
C PRO A 19 13.63 -8.44 -15.85
N ASP A 20 13.59 -7.11 -15.74
CA ASP A 20 14.78 -6.26 -15.75
C ASP A 20 15.54 -6.38 -14.40
N PRO A 21 16.75 -6.97 -14.37
CA PRO A 21 17.46 -7.23 -13.12
C PRO A 21 17.89 -5.96 -12.38
N GLU A 22 18.28 -4.91 -13.11
CA GLU A 22 18.73 -3.65 -12.51
C GLU A 22 17.55 -2.89 -11.92
N PHE A 23 16.47 -2.79 -12.69
CA PHE A 23 15.25 -2.15 -12.22
C PHE A 23 14.63 -2.90 -11.04
N LEU A 24 14.55 -4.24 -11.12
CA LEU A 24 14.10 -5.08 -10.00
C LEU A 24 14.94 -4.84 -8.75
N GLN A 25 16.26 -4.80 -8.88
CA GLN A 25 17.14 -4.58 -7.74
C GLN A 25 16.93 -3.19 -7.12
N SER A 26 16.68 -2.17 -7.94
CA SER A 26 16.35 -0.82 -7.46
C SER A 26 15.07 -0.79 -6.61
N LEU A 27 14.03 -1.52 -7.03
CA LEU A 27 12.75 -1.61 -6.30
C LEU A 27 12.91 -2.35 -4.97
N LEU A 28 13.66 -3.45 -4.97
CA LEU A 28 13.92 -4.25 -3.76
C LEU A 28 14.74 -3.47 -2.74
N GLU A 29 15.71 -2.68 -3.19
CA GLU A 29 16.51 -1.80 -2.33
C GLU A 29 15.66 -0.63 -1.79
N GLY A 30 14.79 -0.04 -2.62
CA GLY A 30 13.82 0.95 -2.16
C GLY A 30 12.88 0.43 -1.08
N LEU A 31 12.36 -0.79 -1.27
CA LEU A 31 11.54 -1.48 -0.26
C LEU A 31 12.29 -1.70 1.06
N LYS A 32 13.55 -2.14 0.96
CA LYS A 32 14.41 -2.35 2.13
C LYS A 32 14.64 -1.04 2.89
N ARG A 33 15.02 0.02 2.20
CA ARG A 33 15.23 1.34 2.81
C ARG A 33 13.95 1.89 3.45
N ASN A 34 12.81 1.70 2.82
CA ASN A 34 11.52 2.10 3.39
C ASN A 34 11.17 1.30 4.64
N GLU A 35 11.45 0.00 4.65
CA GLU A 35 11.26 -0.86 5.82
C GLU A 35 12.16 -0.45 6.99
N GLU A 36 13.43 -0.14 6.71
CA GLU A 36 14.38 0.39 7.70
C GLU A 36 13.97 1.78 8.22
N ARG A 37 13.47 2.65 7.33
CA ARG A 37 13.09 4.03 7.66
C ARG A 37 11.79 4.13 8.44
N TYR A 38 10.76 3.38 8.04
CA TYR A 38 9.39 3.54 8.57
C TYR A 38 8.97 2.41 9.51
N GLY A 39 9.75 1.32 9.58
CA GLY A 39 9.40 0.11 10.34
C GLY A 39 8.38 -0.79 9.63
N TYR A 40 8.02 -0.49 8.39
CA TYR A 40 7.14 -1.31 7.55
C TYR A 40 7.52 -1.16 6.07
N PRO A 41 7.29 -2.18 5.22
CA PRO A 41 7.74 -2.18 3.84
C PRO A 41 6.85 -1.31 2.95
N SER A 42 6.93 0.01 3.10
CA SER A 42 6.17 0.95 2.27
C SER A 42 6.57 0.86 0.80
N CYS A 43 5.59 0.96 -0.10
CA CYS A 43 5.79 0.92 -1.55
C CYS A 43 6.93 1.84 -2.00
N PRO A 44 7.90 1.36 -2.79
CA PRO A 44 9.11 2.13 -3.10
C PRO A 44 8.86 3.30 -4.07
N CYS A 45 7.74 3.30 -4.79
CA CYS A 45 7.39 4.34 -5.75
C CYS A 45 6.28 5.30 -5.28
N ARG A 46 5.77 5.14 -4.04
CA ARG A 46 4.75 6.02 -3.48
C ARG A 46 5.29 6.75 -2.26
N LEU A 47 4.87 8.00 -2.10
CA LEU A 47 5.21 8.77 -0.92
C LEU A 47 4.45 8.21 0.30
N ALA A 48 5.22 7.74 1.28
CA ALA A 48 4.70 7.32 2.58
C ALA A 48 4.51 8.55 3.47
N SER A 49 3.42 8.56 4.24
CA SER A 49 3.22 9.52 5.33
C SER A 49 4.21 9.31 6.49
N GLY A 50 4.78 8.10 6.61
CA GLY A 50 5.60 7.68 7.75
C GLY A 50 4.77 7.18 8.94
N LYS A 51 3.45 7.28 8.86
CA LYS A 51 2.51 6.80 9.88
C LYS A 51 1.77 5.58 9.35
N PHE A 52 2.02 4.44 9.99
CA PHE A 52 1.48 3.13 9.62
C PHE A 52 -0.03 3.16 9.30
N GLU A 53 -0.83 3.87 10.11
CA GLU A 53 -2.28 3.96 9.96
C GLU A 53 -2.76 4.57 8.63
N PHE A 54 -1.99 5.49 8.04
CA PHE A 54 -2.34 6.16 6.78
C PHE A 54 -1.72 5.49 5.54
N ASP A 55 -0.74 4.61 5.75
CA ASP A 55 0.02 3.96 4.68
C ASP A 55 -0.33 2.48 4.49
N ARG A 56 -1.33 1.97 5.22
CA ARG A 56 -1.73 0.54 5.19
C ARG A 56 -2.07 0.04 3.80
N ASP A 57 -2.64 0.92 2.98
CA ASP A 57 -3.02 0.63 1.60
C ASP A 57 -1.80 0.50 0.67
N ILE A 58 -0.66 1.07 1.04
CA ILE A 58 0.60 1.05 0.26
C ILE A 58 1.71 0.19 0.87
N ILE A 59 1.45 -0.55 1.96
CA ILE A 59 2.39 -1.56 2.46
C ILE A 59 2.56 -2.65 1.41
N CYS A 60 3.79 -2.96 0.99
CA CYS A 60 4.05 -3.92 -0.07
C CYS A 60 3.88 -5.38 0.40
N PRO A 61 3.12 -6.22 -0.33
CA PRO A 61 2.34 -5.90 -1.53
C PRO A 61 1.07 -5.08 -1.21
N CYS A 62 0.91 -3.95 -1.90
CA CYS A 62 -0.16 -2.98 -1.64
C CYS A 62 -1.53 -3.48 -2.09
N ASP A 63 -2.59 -2.87 -1.56
CA ASP A 63 -3.98 -3.22 -1.86
C ASP A 63 -4.31 -3.08 -3.37
N TYR A 64 -3.50 -2.30 -4.10
CA TYR A 64 -3.66 -2.03 -5.53
C TYR A 64 -2.98 -3.07 -6.45
N ARG A 65 -2.09 -3.93 -5.93
CA ARG A 65 -1.30 -4.86 -6.77
C ARG A 65 -2.20 -5.79 -7.59
N ASP A 66 -3.12 -6.47 -6.93
CA ASP A 66 -3.97 -7.49 -7.56
C ASP A 66 -4.87 -6.88 -8.66
N PRO A 67 -5.62 -5.78 -8.43
CA PRO A 67 -6.40 -5.16 -9.51
C PRO A 67 -5.52 -4.57 -10.62
N ASP A 68 -4.36 -3.99 -10.29
CA ASP A 68 -3.45 -3.43 -11.30
C ASP A 68 -2.84 -4.51 -12.20
N VAL A 69 -2.37 -5.63 -11.63
CA VAL A 69 -1.84 -6.74 -12.43
C VAL A 69 -2.92 -7.38 -13.28
N ALA A 70 -4.14 -7.51 -12.75
CA ALA A 70 -5.26 -8.06 -13.50
C ALA A 70 -5.64 -7.18 -14.70
N GLU A 71 -5.68 -5.85 -14.52
CA GLU A 71 -6.14 -4.89 -15.52
C GLU A 71 -5.03 -4.47 -16.50
N PHE A 72 -3.83 -4.20 -15.99
CA PHE A 72 -2.73 -3.59 -16.75
C PHE A 72 -1.54 -4.52 -16.94
N GLY A 73 -1.54 -5.71 -16.33
CA GLY A 73 -0.46 -6.68 -16.42
C GLY A 73 0.70 -6.42 -15.46
N ALA A 74 0.71 -5.31 -14.73
CA ALA A 74 1.72 -5.00 -13.72
C ALA A 74 1.12 -4.20 -12.57
N CYS A 75 1.74 -4.26 -11.39
CA CYS A 75 1.43 -3.30 -10.33
C CYS A 75 2.03 -1.93 -10.64
N TYR A 76 1.59 -0.87 -9.94
CA TYR A 76 2.05 0.50 -10.20
C TYR A 76 3.58 0.70 -10.26
N CYS A 77 4.36 0.10 -9.34
CA CYS A 77 5.83 0.14 -9.39
C CYS A 77 6.47 -0.81 -10.41
N ALA A 78 5.66 -1.61 -11.10
CA ALA A 78 6.07 -2.75 -11.93
C ALA A 78 6.94 -3.80 -11.24
N LEU A 79 6.90 -3.91 -9.90
CA LEU A 79 7.58 -4.99 -9.16
C LEU A 79 6.99 -6.36 -9.50
N TYR A 80 5.66 -6.45 -9.47
CA TYR A 80 4.91 -7.66 -9.83
C TYR A 80 4.31 -7.47 -11.21
N VAL A 81 4.51 -8.46 -12.07
CA VAL A 81 4.03 -8.49 -13.46
C VAL A 81 3.33 -9.83 -13.75
N ARG A 82 2.50 -9.82 -14.78
CA ARG A 82 1.89 -11.02 -15.35
C ARG A 82 2.95 -11.80 -16.13
N LYS A 83 2.71 -13.10 -16.26
CA LYS A 83 3.64 -14.06 -16.87
C LYS A 83 4.06 -13.67 -18.30
N ASP A 84 3.13 -13.25 -19.13
CA ASP A 84 3.38 -12.82 -20.51
C ASP A 84 4.35 -11.62 -20.60
N ILE A 85 4.27 -10.67 -19.67
CA ILE A 85 5.22 -9.55 -19.57
C ILE A 85 6.59 -10.05 -19.11
N ALA A 86 6.64 -10.92 -18.09
CA ALA A 86 7.90 -11.50 -17.62
C ALA A 86 8.63 -12.32 -18.70
N GLU A 87 7.88 -12.96 -19.60
CA GLU A 87 8.40 -13.74 -20.73
C GLU A 87 8.72 -12.88 -21.97
N GLY A 88 8.41 -11.58 -21.96
CA GLY A 88 8.60 -10.69 -23.11
C GLY A 88 7.57 -10.86 -24.23
N ASN A 89 6.49 -11.62 -23.99
CA ASN A 89 5.40 -11.83 -24.94
C ASN A 89 4.46 -10.63 -25.04
N THR A 90 4.51 -9.71 -24.08
CA THR A 90 3.68 -8.50 -24.06
C THR A 90 4.50 -7.34 -23.50
N GLU A 91 4.36 -6.18 -24.14
CA GLU A 91 5.02 -4.95 -23.70
C GLU A 91 4.41 -4.43 -22.39
N LEU A 92 5.28 -4.05 -21.46
CA LEU A 92 4.89 -3.41 -20.21
C LEU A 92 4.43 -1.97 -20.47
N LYS A 93 3.17 -1.66 -20.13
CA LYS A 93 2.60 -0.31 -20.26
C LYS A 93 2.57 0.42 -18.91
N PRO A 94 2.58 1.77 -18.91
CA PRO A 94 2.39 2.54 -17.69
C PRO A 94 1.07 2.22 -17.01
N VAL A 95 1.14 1.99 -15.70
CA VAL A 95 -0.02 1.69 -14.85
C VAL A 95 -0.51 3.01 -14.23
N PRO A 96 -1.80 3.38 -14.34
CA PRO A 96 -2.32 4.58 -13.70
C PRO A 96 -2.31 4.45 -12.17
N GLU A 97 -2.13 5.57 -11.47
CA GLU A 97 -2.18 5.58 -10.00
C GLU A 97 -3.61 5.37 -9.50
N ARG A 98 -3.88 4.18 -8.92
CA ARG A 98 -5.18 3.82 -8.34
C ARG A 98 -5.40 4.36 -6.92
N ARG A 99 -4.34 4.81 -6.24
CA ARG A 99 -4.48 5.38 -4.89
C ARG A 99 -5.34 6.66 -4.97
N PRO A 100 -6.45 6.77 -4.22
CA PRO A 100 -7.29 7.98 -4.24
C PRO A 100 -6.48 9.25 -3.93
N LEU A 101 -6.80 10.35 -4.63
CA LEU A 101 -6.09 11.63 -4.47
C LEU A 101 -6.12 12.12 -3.02
N GLU A 102 -7.21 11.89 -2.31
CA GLU A 102 -7.36 12.27 -0.90
C GLU A 102 -6.32 11.56 -0.03
N LYS A 103 -6.04 10.27 -0.29
CA LYS A 103 -5.00 9.51 0.43
C LYS A 103 -3.59 9.99 0.05
N GLN A 104 -3.37 10.35 -1.21
CA GLN A 104 -2.10 10.91 -1.68
C GLN A 104 -1.82 12.28 -1.03
N SER A 105 -2.77 13.21 -1.09
CA SER A 105 -2.66 14.55 -0.50
C SER A 105 -2.49 14.47 1.02
N LYS A 106 -3.20 13.55 1.69
CA LYS A 106 -3.04 13.33 3.13
C LYS A 106 -1.63 12.84 3.49
N ALA A 107 -1.08 11.89 2.72
CA ALA A 107 0.28 11.41 2.94
C ALA A 107 1.31 12.53 2.76
N TYR A 108 1.16 13.36 1.73
CA TYR A 108 2.01 14.53 1.49
C TYR A 108 1.97 15.51 2.68
N ASN A 109 0.78 15.89 3.13
CA ASN A 109 0.62 16.83 4.23
C ASN A 109 1.24 16.31 5.53
N ILE A 110 1.07 15.02 5.84
CA ILE A 110 1.66 14.41 7.03
C ILE A 110 3.18 14.34 6.92
N ALA A 111 3.70 13.94 5.76
CA ALA A 111 5.14 13.87 5.50
C ALA A 111 5.79 15.25 5.60
N ALA A 112 5.15 16.30 5.11
CA ALA A 112 5.67 17.68 5.17
C ALA A 112 5.81 18.23 6.61
N ILE A 113 5.05 17.68 7.55
CA ILE A 113 5.02 18.13 8.95
C ILE A 113 5.85 17.20 9.87
N SER A 114 6.33 16.07 9.35
CA SER A 114 7.05 15.09 10.16
C SER A 114 8.45 15.57 10.57
N PRO A 115 8.97 15.17 11.75
CA PRO A 115 10.30 15.57 12.21
C PRO A 115 11.42 15.13 11.25
N GLU A 116 11.24 14.00 10.55
CA GLU A 116 12.24 13.46 9.62
C GLU A 116 12.36 14.27 8.32
N ALA A 117 11.33 15.06 7.94
CA ALA A 117 11.38 15.94 6.78
C ALA A 117 12.42 17.06 6.91
N LYS A 118 12.78 17.42 8.15
CA LYS A 118 13.76 18.48 8.45
C LYS A 118 15.22 18.06 8.24
N ALA A 119 15.50 16.77 8.04
CA ALA A 119 16.87 16.27 7.86
C ALA A 119 17.36 16.34 6.39
N GLY A 120 16.49 16.65 5.42
CA GLY A 120 16.81 16.59 3.99
C GLY A 120 16.69 17.90 3.20
N ALA A 121 16.27 19.01 3.81
CA ALA A 121 16.03 20.27 3.11
C ALA A 121 16.93 21.38 3.65
N GLN A 122 18.03 21.68 2.95
CA GLN A 122 18.70 22.97 3.07
C GLN A 122 17.83 24.02 2.38
N GLY A 123 17.01 24.73 3.15
CA GLY A 123 16.15 25.81 2.66
C GLY A 123 15.50 26.56 3.83
N LYS A 124 15.72 27.88 3.87
CA LYS A 124 15.44 28.81 4.97
C LYS A 124 13.93 28.90 5.32
N PRO A 125 13.52 28.97 6.60
CA PRO A 125 12.12 29.00 6.99
C PRO A 125 11.48 30.39 6.83
N ALA A 126 10.31 30.45 6.17
CA ALA A 126 9.39 31.57 6.30
C ALA A 126 8.29 31.18 7.30
N ALA A 127 8.11 32.07 8.28
CA ALA A 127 7.30 31.87 9.46
C ALA A 127 5.80 32.07 9.21
N ALA A 128 5.02 31.63 10.20
CA ALA A 128 3.61 31.91 10.49
C ALA A 128 2.59 30.90 9.96
N ALA A 129 2.28 29.91 10.81
CA ALA A 129 0.91 29.54 11.20
C ALA A 129 1.02 28.57 12.39
N LYS A 130 1.14 29.14 13.60
CA LYS A 130 1.06 28.42 14.87
C LYS A 130 -0.38 28.51 15.37
N GLU A 131 -1.31 27.86 14.71
CA GLU A 131 -2.67 27.61 15.21
C GLU A 131 -3.34 26.65 14.22
N GLU A 132 -4.11 25.69 14.73
CA GLU A 132 -4.74 24.55 14.00
C GLU A 132 -3.93 23.24 13.86
N VAL A 133 -3.42 22.70 14.97
CA VAL A 133 -2.96 21.29 15.08
C VAL A 133 -4.04 20.38 15.71
N LYS A 134 -5.29 20.83 15.81
CA LYS A 134 -6.35 20.17 16.60
C LYS A 134 -7.56 19.67 15.80
N GLU A 135 -7.41 19.25 14.54
CA GLU A 135 -8.48 18.47 13.89
C GLU A 135 -7.98 17.59 12.73
N VAL A 136 -6.91 16.83 12.95
CA VAL A 136 -6.45 15.84 11.96
C VAL A 136 -7.39 14.63 11.98
N SER A 137 -8.50 14.73 11.22
CA SER A 137 -9.24 13.66 10.55
C SER A 137 -9.04 12.23 11.12
N LYS A 138 -9.74 11.97 12.22
CA LYS A 138 -9.81 10.70 12.94
C LYS A 138 -10.21 9.57 11.97
N ILE A 139 -9.27 8.66 11.67
CA ILE A 139 -9.62 7.40 10.98
C ILE A 139 -10.55 6.63 11.92
N THR A 140 -11.70 6.19 11.42
CA THR A 140 -12.63 5.34 12.18
C THR A 140 -12.57 3.93 11.61
N PRO A 141 -11.57 3.12 12.02
CA PRO A 141 -11.42 1.76 11.52
C PRO A 141 -12.59 0.87 11.97
N LYS A 142 -12.93 -0.09 11.11
CA LYS A 142 -13.98 -1.08 11.29
C LYS A 142 -13.40 -2.48 11.14
N LEU A 143 -14.07 -3.47 11.72
CA LEU A 143 -13.76 -4.88 11.47
C LEU A 143 -14.44 -5.32 10.18
N TRP A 144 -13.65 -5.70 9.18
CA TRP A 144 -14.12 -6.26 7.92
C TRP A 144 -13.80 -7.74 7.87
N TYR A 145 -14.70 -8.56 7.33
CA TYR A 145 -14.43 -9.97 7.04
C TYR A 145 -14.80 -10.34 5.61
N CYS A 146 -14.00 -11.21 5.00
CA CYS A 146 -14.31 -11.80 3.71
C CYS A 146 -15.36 -12.89 3.89
N LYS A 147 -16.52 -12.75 3.24
CA LYS A 147 -17.61 -13.75 3.26
C LYS A 147 -17.20 -15.08 2.61
N GLN A 148 -16.19 -15.08 1.75
CA GLN A 148 -15.73 -16.28 1.04
C GLN A 148 -14.84 -17.17 1.90
N CYS A 149 -13.90 -16.60 2.67
CA CYS A 149 -12.87 -17.38 3.37
C CYS A 149 -12.68 -17.01 4.85
N GLY A 150 -13.46 -16.07 5.38
CA GLY A 150 -13.38 -15.66 6.79
C GLY A 150 -12.19 -14.79 7.16
N TYR A 151 -11.36 -14.33 6.21
CA TYR A 151 -10.27 -13.39 6.50
C TYR A 151 -10.81 -12.12 7.18
N VAL A 152 -10.30 -11.77 8.36
CA VAL A 152 -10.71 -10.59 9.13
C VAL A 152 -9.60 -9.54 9.13
N VAL A 153 -9.98 -8.27 8.95
CA VAL A 153 -9.05 -7.14 8.98
C VAL A 153 -9.69 -5.92 9.62
N PHE A 154 -8.95 -5.24 10.49
CA PHE A 154 -9.39 -4.00 11.13
C PHE A 154 -8.85 -2.80 10.35
N ARG A 155 -9.65 -2.12 9.52
CA ARG A 155 -9.26 -1.00 8.61
C ARG A 155 -10.42 -0.04 8.41
N ASP A 156 -10.15 1.17 7.93
CA ASP A 156 -11.18 2.11 7.44
C ASP A 156 -11.97 1.51 6.28
N GLU A 157 -11.27 0.92 5.31
CA GLU A 157 -11.84 0.27 4.13
C GLU A 157 -11.30 -1.17 3.98
N PRO A 158 -12.10 -2.09 3.43
CA PRO A 158 -11.62 -3.42 3.11
C PRO A 158 -10.64 -3.38 1.91
N PRO A 159 -9.71 -4.36 1.78
CA PRO A 159 -8.85 -4.48 0.60
C PRO A 159 -9.66 -4.58 -0.71
N TYR A 160 -9.05 -4.22 -1.85
CA TYR A 160 -9.68 -4.42 -3.18
C TYR A 160 -9.85 -5.90 -3.51
N THR A 161 -8.87 -6.70 -3.09
CA THR A 161 -8.82 -8.14 -3.30
C THR A 161 -8.43 -8.80 -1.98
N CYS A 162 -9.17 -9.84 -1.59
CA CYS A 162 -8.86 -10.61 -0.39
C CYS A 162 -7.48 -11.24 -0.52
N PRO A 163 -6.55 -11.01 0.42
CA PRO A 163 -5.20 -11.55 0.32
C PRO A 163 -5.18 -13.08 0.42
N ILE A 164 -6.21 -13.70 1.01
CA ILE A 164 -6.28 -15.14 1.23
C ILE A 164 -6.91 -15.88 0.04
N CYS A 165 -8.11 -15.48 -0.40
CA CYS A 165 -8.88 -16.22 -1.40
C CYS A 165 -9.09 -15.48 -2.72
N LYS A 166 -8.55 -14.27 -2.88
CA LYS A 166 -8.69 -13.42 -4.08
C LYS A 166 -10.11 -12.96 -4.42
N ALA A 167 -11.07 -13.19 -3.51
CA ALA A 167 -12.39 -12.57 -3.57
C ALA A 167 -12.29 -11.04 -3.70
N LYS A 168 -13.11 -10.45 -4.57
CA LYS A 168 -13.17 -9.00 -4.74
C LYS A 168 -13.76 -8.31 -3.51
N ARG A 169 -13.52 -7.00 -3.39
CA ARG A 169 -13.94 -6.15 -2.26
C ARG A 169 -15.42 -6.29 -1.90
N GLU A 170 -16.28 -6.51 -2.88
CA GLU A 170 -17.74 -6.63 -2.68
C GLU A 170 -18.12 -7.85 -1.84
N LEU A 171 -17.21 -8.83 -1.71
CA LEU A 171 -17.37 -10.00 -0.85
C LEU A 171 -16.94 -9.75 0.60
N PHE A 172 -16.51 -8.54 0.96
CA PHE A 172 -16.30 -8.16 2.36
C PHE A 172 -17.58 -7.64 3.00
N ALA A 173 -17.75 -7.91 4.30
CA ALA A 173 -18.77 -7.28 5.13
C ALA A 173 -18.17 -6.74 6.42
N GLU A 174 -18.81 -5.71 6.99
CA GLU A 174 -18.49 -5.19 8.31
C GLU A 174 -19.01 -6.16 9.38
N ILE A 175 -18.17 -6.52 10.35
CA ILE A 175 -18.57 -7.17 11.59
C ILE A 175 -19.14 -6.10 12.50
N THR A 176 -20.43 -6.19 12.80
CA THR A 176 -21.09 -5.34 13.81
C THR A 176 -21.36 -6.19 15.05
N THR A 177 -20.82 -5.79 16.20
CA THR A 177 -21.15 -6.42 17.49
C THR A 177 -22.34 -5.68 18.10
N ARG A 178 -23.37 -6.42 18.49
CA ARG A 178 -24.47 -5.93 19.34
C ARG A 178 -24.39 -6.65 20.67
N ILE A 179 -24.22 -5.90 21.75
CA ILE A 179 -24.30 -6.46 23.11
C ILE A 179 -25.76 -6.44 23.50
N ASN A 180 -26.41 -7.61 23.50
CA ASN A 180 -27.74 -7.76 24.06
C ASN A 180 -27.57 -8.13 25.53
N PHE A 181 -27.92 -7.21 26.43
CA PHE A 181 -28.03 -7.52 27.84
C PHE A 181 -29.31 -8.33 28.04
N ILE A 182 -29.18 -9.62 28.37
CA ILE A 182 -30.29 -10.42 28.88
C ILE A 182 -30.34 -10.13 30.38
N GLY A 183 -31.32 -9.31 30.78
CA GLY A 183 -31.63 -9.03 32.18
C GLY A 183 -32.54 -10.09 32.78
#